data_AF-A0A0D3LAQ6-F1
#
_entry.id   AF-A0A0D3LAQ6-F1
#
_cell.length_a   1.000
_cell.length_b   1.000
_cell.length_c   1.000
_cell.angle_alpha   90.00
_cell.angle_beta   90.00
_cell.angle_gamma   90.00
#
_symmetry.space_group_name_H-M   'P 1'
#
loop_
_entity.id
_entity.type
_entity.pdbx_description
1 polymer ?
#
loop_
_entity_poly.entity_id
_entity_poly.type
_entity_poly.pdbx_seq_one_letter_code
_entity_poly.pdbx_strand_id
1 'polypeptide(L)' 'MNYTDMENNNQFMPFKRGNYVLMLIGILILIIGFVIMSMDSEPHGFGFLGITLGPIVVMAGFIFEIYAILYNPKKETRA' A
#
# COMPACT_ATOMS: atom_id res chain seq x y z
N MET A 1 -22.36 41.20 -13.82
CA MET A 1 -21.28 40.20 -13.56
C MET A 1 -21.92 39.08 -12.76
N ASN A 2 -22.04 37.89 -13.33
CA ASN A 2 -22.65 36.73 -12.66
C ASN A 2 -21.54 35.94 -11.94
N TYR A 3 -21.77 35.61 -10.67
CA TYR A 3 -20.83 34.92 -9.78
C TYR A 3 -20.96 33.39 -9.80
N THR A 4 -21.65 32.83 -10.79
CA THR A 4 -22.00 31.40 -10.83
C THR A 4 -21.15 30.63 -11.83
N ASP A 5 -19.84 30.79 -11.76
CA ASP A 5 -18.93 29.75 -12.27
C ASP A 5 -18.60 28.86 -11.06
N MET A 6 -19.48 27.90 -10.80
CA MET A 6 -19.16 26.84 -9.85
C MET A 6 -17.97 26.09 -10.43
N GLU A 7 -16.80 26.32 -9.84
CA GLU A 7 -15.61 25.52 -10.02
C GLU A 7 -16.01 24.07 -9.76
N ASN A 8 -16.11 23.27 -10.83
CA ASN A 8 -16.25 21.83 -10.69
C ASN A 8 -14.84 21.33 -10.41
N ASN A 9 -14.46 21.36 -9.13
CA ASN A 9 -13.27 20.68 -8.61
C ASN A 9 -13.51 19.17 -8.70
N ASN A 10 -13.55 18.67 -9.94
CA ASN A 10 -13.43 17.27 -10.28
C ASN A 10 -12.04 16.86 -9.84
N GLN A 11 -11.93 16.46 -8.57
CA GLN A 11 -10.65 16.14 -7.96
C GLN A 11 -10.02 15.01 -8.77
N PHE A 12 -8.99 15.38 -9.53
CA PHE A 12 -8.14 14.43 -10.22
C PHE A 12 -7.44 13.59 -9.16
N MET A 13 -8.07 12.47 -8.80
CA MET A 13 -7.40 11.46 -7.99
C MET A 13 -6.29 10.85 -8.88
N PRO A 14 -5.04 10.80 -8.39
CA PRO A 14 -3.92 10.28 -9.17
C PRO A 14 -4.08 8.79 -9.53
N PHE A 15 -4.91 8.06 -8.78
CA PHE A 15 -5.18 6.64 -8.99
C PHE A 15 -6.68 6.33 -9.05
N LYS A 16 -7.02 5.16 -9.62
CA LYS A 16 -8.39 4.64 -9.61
C LYS A 16 -8.69 3.97 -8.26
N ARG A 17 -9.98 3.88 -7.89
CA ARG A 17 -10.44 3.25 -6.63
C ARG A 17 -9.84 1.86 -6.38
N GLY A 18 -9.69 1.03 -7.42
CA GLY A 18 -9.11 -0.31 -7.28
C GLY A 18 -7.64 -0.30 -6.82
N ASN A 19 -6.84 0.66 -7.29
CA ASN A 19 -5.44 0.81 -6.86
C ASN A 19 -5.33 1.16 -5.39
N TYR A 20 -6.22 2.02 -4.88
CA TYR A 20 -6.23 2.36 -3.46
C TYR A 20 -6.45 1.13 -2.57
N VAL A 21 -7.27 0.16 -3.01
CA VAL A 21 -7.46 -1.11 -2.28
C VAL A 21 -6.18 -1.93 -2.28
N LEU A 22 -5.49 -2.03 -3.43
CA LEU A 22 -4.21 -2.74 -3.52
C LEU A 22 -3.15 -2.09 -2.61
N MET A 23 -3.04 -0.77 -2.62
CA MET A 23 -2.13 -0.04 -1.72
C MET A 23 -2.45 -0.30 -0.24
N LEU A 24 -3.74 -0.31 0.14
CA LEU A 24 -4.14 -0.55 1.52
C LEU A 24 -3.78 -1.96 2.00
N ILE A 25 -3.84 -2.95 1.09
CA ILE A 25 -3.36 -4.31 1.35
C ILE A 25 -1.82 -4.31 1.51
N GLY A 26 -1.08 -3.60 0.67
CA GLY A 26 0.38 -3.48 0.78
C GLY A 26 0.82 -2.87 2.10
N ILE A 27 0.16 -1.79 2.53
CA ILE A 27 0.35 -1.18 3.85
C ILE A 27 0.06 -2.19 4.97
N LEU A 28 -1.00 -2.98 4.86
CA LEU A 28 -1.31 -4.00 5.86
C LEU A 28 -0.20 -5.06 5.94
N ILE A 29 0.38 -5.47 4.81
CA ILE A 29 1.52 -6.40 4.78
C ILE A 29 2.75 -5.77 5.47
N LEU A 30 3.03 -4.50 5.24
CA LEU A 30 4.12 -3.79 5.94
C LEU A 30 3.90 -3.79 7.46
N ILE A 31 2.70 -3.46 7.91
CA ILE A 31 2.33 -3.48 9.32
C ILE A 31 2.54 -4.88 9.91
N ILE A 32 2.08 -5.92 9.21
CA ILE A 32 2.28 -7.31 9.63
C ILE A 32 3.78 -7.63 9.77
N GLY A 33 4.62 -7.19 8.82
CA GLY A 33 6.07 -7.38 8.88
C GLY A 33 6.69 -6.74 10.13
N PHE A 34 6.31 -5.51 10.47
CA PHE A 34 6.77 -4.85 11.70
C PHE A 34 6.22 -5.49 12.97
N VAL A 35 4.97 -5.96 12.96
CA VAL A 35 4.37 -6.69 14.09
C VAL A 35 5.13 -8.00 14.33
N ILE A 36 5.48 -8.73 13.27
CA ILE A 36 6.29 -9.95 13.36
C ILE A 36 7.64 -9.66 14.02
N MET A 37 8.31 -8.56 13.65
CA MET A 37 9.57 -8.15 14.31
C MET A 37 9.35 -7.87 15.79
N SER A 38 8.24 -7.20 16.14
CA SER A 38 7.93 -6.84 17.53
C SER A 38 7.50 -8.03 18.39
N MET A 39 7.09 -9.15 17.79
CA MET A 39 6.73 -10.38 18.51
C MET A 39 7.94 -11.25 18.84
N ASP A 40 9.13 -10.89 18.36
CA ASP A 40 10.35 -11.63 18.68
C ASP A 40 10.63 -11.57 20.20
N SER A 41 10.94 -12.73 20.78
CA SER A 41 11.17 -12.91 22.21
C SER A 41 12.62 -12.69 22.62
N GLU A 42 13.53 -12.62 21.65
CA GLU A 42 14.96 -12.39 21.91
C GLU A 42 15.21 -10.91 22.32
N PRO A 43 16.12 -10.62 23.25
CA PRO A 43 16.51 -9.26 23.57
C PRO A 43 16.94 -8.51 22.31
N HIS A 44 16.46 -7.28 22.17
CA HIS A 44 16.68 -6.42 21.00
C HIS A 44 16.11 -6.96 19.68
N GLY A 45 15.28 -8.01 19.70
CA GLY A 45 14.70 -8.59 18.49
C GLY A 45 15.73 -9.29 17.61
N PHE A 46 16.83 -9.79 18.18
CA PHE A 46 17.87 -10.49 17.44
C PHE A 46 17.55 -11.95 17.09
N GLY A 47 16.33 -12.39 17.38
CA GLY A 47 15.84 -13.68 16.97
C GLY A 47 15.55 -13.74 15.47
N PHE A 48 15.09 -14.90 15.04
CA PHE A 48 14.78 -15.17 13.65
C PHE A 48 13.63 -14.29 13.12
N LEU A 49 12.64 -13.99 13.97
CA LEU A 49 11.46 -13.21 13.57
C LEU A 49 11.82 -11.74 13.33
N GLY A 50 12.72 -11.19 14.15
CA GLY A 50 13.15 -9.80 14.08
C GLY A 50 14.18 -9.52 12.99
N ILE A 51 15.24 -10.34 12.85
CA ILE A 51 16.30 -10.08 11.87
C ILE A 51 15.99 -10.65 10.49
N THR A 52 15.25 -11.77 10.41
CA THR A 52 15.07 -12.50 9.14
C THR A 52 13.65 -12.39 8.63
N LEU A 53 12.67 -12.95 9.35
CA LEU A 53 11.31 -13.07 8.82
C LEU A 53 10.63 -11.72 8.65
N GLY A 54 10.68 -10.87 9.68
CA GLY A 54 10.10 -9.53 9.66
C GLY A 54 10.65 -8.69 8.50
N PRO A 55 11.98 -8.56 8.34
CA PRO A 55 12.56 -7.78 7.24
C PRO A 55 12.20 -8.32 5.86
N ILE A 56 12.12 -9.65 5.69
CA ILE A 56 11.69 -10.28 4.44
C ILE A 56 10.23 -9.93 4.13
N VAL A 57 9.33 -9.98 5.12
CA VAL A 57 7.91 -9.63 4.95
C VAL A 57 7.76 -8.14 4.61
N VAL A 58 8.48 -7.25 5.30
CA VAL A 58 8.48 -5.82 5.00
C VAL A 58 8.99 -5.54 3.58
N MET A 59 10.10 -6.19 3.18
CA MET A 59 10.63 -6.12 1.81
C MET A 59 9.60 -6.55 0.76
N ALA A 60 8.91 -7.67 0.99
CA ALA A 60 7.87 -8.16 0.10
C ALA A 60 6.69 -7.17 0.02
N GLY A 61 6.29 -6.58 1.16
CA GLY A 61 5.27 -5.53 1.23
C GLY A 61 5.65 -4.30 0.41
N PHE A 62 6.91 -3.86 0.47
CA PHE A 62 7.38 -2.73 -0.34
C PHE A 62 7.37 -3.03 -1.84
N ILE A 63 7.82 -4.22 -2.25
CA ILE A 63 7.78 -4.63 -3.67
C ILE A 63 6.33 -4.67 -4.15
N PHE A 64 5.42 -5.19 -3.33
CA PHE A 64 4.00 -5.22 -3.63
C PHE A 64 3.40 -3.82 -3.73
N GLU A 65 3.78 -2.89 -2.85
CA GLU A 65 3.32 -1.50 -2.89
C GLU A 65 3.78 -0.79 -4.17
N ILE A 66 5.04 -0.99 -4.56
CA ILE A 66 5.57 -0.48 -5.84
C ILE A 66 4.73 -1.02 -7.01
N TYR A 67 4.42 -2.31 -7.00
CA TYR A 67 3.54 -2.91 -8.01
C TYR A 67 2.13 -2.30 -7.99
N ALA A 68 1.52 -2.12 -6.82
CA ALA A 68 0.17 -1.56 -6.66
C ALA A 68 0.06 -0.12 -7.17
N ILE A 69 1.08 0.69 -6.92
CA ILE A 69 1.17 2.08 -7.40
C ILE A 69 1.31 2.11 -8.93
N LEU A 70 2.17 1.24 -9.49
CA LEU A 70 2.42 1.18 -10.94
C LEU A 70 1.31 0.48 -11.73
N TYR A 71 0.51 -0.36 -11.08
CA TYR A 71 -0.53 -1.16 -11.71
C TYR A 71 -1.65 -0.27 -12.23
N ASN A 72 -1.65 0.07 -13.51
CA ASN A 72 -2.81 0.73 -14.12
C ASN A 72 -3.80 -0.32 -14.62
N PRO A 73 -5.00 -0.48 -14.03
CA PRO A 73 -5.98 -1.42 -14.54
C PRO A 73 -6.43 -0.94 -15.92
N LYS A 74 -6.04 -1.71 -16.94
CA LYS A 74 -6.57 -1.61 -18.31
C LYS A 74 -8.08 -1.76 -18.19
N LYS A 75 -8.83 -0.85 -18.82
CA LYS A 75 -10.29 -0.87 -18.75
C LYS A 75 -10.76 -2.28 -19.15
N GLU A 76 -11.50 -2.96 -18.28
CA GLU A 76 -12.28 -4.11 -18.71
C GLU A 76 -13.27 -3.58 -19.74
N THR A 77 -12.98 -3.80 -21.01
CA THR A 77 -13.97 -3.72 -22.07
C THR A 77 -14.97 -4.82 -21.76
N ARG A 78 -16.06 -4.46 -21.08
CA ARG A 78 -17.26 -5.29 -21.05
C ARG A 78 -17.74 -5.38 -22.50
N ALA A 79 -17.56 -6.57 -23.08
CA ALA A 79 -18.15 -6.95 -24.36
C ALA A 79 -19.67 -7.06 -24.25
#